data_AF-A0A1X0NU17-F1
#
_entry.id   AF-A0A1X0NU17-F1
#
_cell.length_a   1.000
_cell.length_b   1.000
_cell.length_c   1.000
_cell.angle_alpha   90.00
_cell.angle_beta   90.00
_cell.angle_gamma   90.00
#
_symmetry.space_group_name_H-M   'P 1'
#
loop_
_entity.id
_entity.type
_entity.pdbx_description
1 polymer ?
#
loop_
_entity_poly.entity_id
_entity_poly.type
_entity_poly.pdbx_seq_one_letter_code
_entity_poly.pdbx_strand_id
1 'polypeptide(L)'
;MATHTVASNASMFFAMTLTSDQTLFLLYHKDSYADNSVMLRSSKPMVMRDVFLTKCTSFFPNPLSCVYVHKTSDAILNSFASFLLVKPIVDVIGWKNGLILYAGAGFFSSFAYLFSSQLSSTKTNTRFDCCATSNGAFAGFAALSLALPKCYIPASKRVPVSYLGIPYLIKCTYDEYIGPKFLEKRESNAIELRNWGFVGGVFFSMIFSSLVLRTRTDFGRMNVFWSNIKRSSS
;
A
#
# COMPACT_ATOMS: atom_id res chain seq x y z
N MET A 1 -13.94 -21.49 -20.81
CA MET A 1 -14.51 -21.87 -19.50
C MET A 1 -13.34 -22.04 -18.55
N ALA A 2 -12.96 -20.99 -17.82
CA ALA A 2 -11.71 -20.98 -17.04
C ALA A 2 -11.97 -21.50 -15.61
N THR A 3 -11.45 -22.70 -15.37
CA THR A 3 -11.00 -23.31 -14.12
C THR A 3 -11.36 -22.57 -12.82
N HIS A 4 -12.15 -23.26 -12.01
CA HIS A 4 -12.34 -22.99 -10.59
C HIS A 4 -11.00 -22.63 -9.93
N THR A 5 -10.97 -21.46 -9.29
CA THR A 5 -9.90 -20.97 -8.42
C THR A 5 -9.53 -22.02 -7.38
N VAL A 6 -8.47 -22.78 -7.64
CA VAL A 6 -7.71 -23.45 -6.58
C VAL A 6 -7.25 -22.33 -5.66
N ALA A 7 -7.66 -22.35 -4.39
CA ALA A 7 -7.17 -21.41 -3.40
C ALA A 7 -5.64 -21.47 -3.43
N SER A 8 -4.98 -20.39 -3.86
CA SER A 8 -3.54 -20.40 -3.97
C SER A 8 -2.97 -20.30 -2.56
N ASN A 9 -2.27 -21.34 -2.09
CA ASN A 9 -1.56 -21.29 -0.80
C ASN A 9 -0.64 -20.06 -0.71
N ALA A 10 -0.15 -19.56 -1.85
CA ALA A 10 0.68 -18.36 -1.94
C ALA A 10 -0.05 -17.06 -1.59
N SER A 11 -1.33 -16.89 -1.95
CA SER A 11 -2.09 -15.67 -1.62
C SER A 11 -2.46 -15.64 -0.14
N MET A 12 -2.80 -16.80 0.43
CA MET A 12 -3.06 -16.96 1.85
C MET A 12 -1.78 -16.69 2.65
N PHE A 13 -0.65 -17.26 2.23
CA PHE A 13 0.65 -16.99 2.84
C PHE A 13 0.98 -15.50 2.78
N PHE A 14 0.80 -14.85 1.63
CA PHE A 14 1.03 -13.42 1.46
C PHE A 14 0.18 -12.57 2.41
N ALA A 15 -1.12 -12.88 2.54
CA ALA A 15 -2.02 -12.19 3.47
C ALA A 15 -1.63 -12.40 4.95
N MET A 16 -1.21 -13.62 5.31
CA MET A 16 -0.70 -13.91 6.65
C MET A 16 0.59 -13.14 6.93
N THR A 17 1.54 -13.13 5.99
CA THR A 17 2.79 -12.36 6.12
C THR A 17 2.50 -10.87 6.34
N LEU A 18 1.62 -10.27 5.53
CA LEU A 18 1.25 -8.87 5.72
C LEU A 18 0.60 -8.63 7.08
N THR A 19 -0.31 -9.50 7.51
CA THR A 19 -0.97 -9.34 8.82
C THR A 19 0.02 -9.44 9.98
N SER A 20 0.92 -10.43 9.94
CA SER A 20 2.00 -10.58 10.91
C SER A 20 2.91 -9.36 10.92
N ASP A 21 3.27 -8.84 9.74
CA ASP A 21 4.08 -7.64 9.57
C ASP A 21 3.44 -6.42 10.22
N GLN A 22 2.15 -6.14 9.94
CA GLN A 22 1.43 -5.02 10.56
C GLN A 22 1.37 -5.15 12.09
N THR A 23 1.20 -6.38 12.60
CA THR A 23 1.12 -6.64 14.05
C THR A 23 2.49 -6.49 14.72
N LEU A 24 3.55 -7.03 14.12
CA LEU A 24 4.91 -6.97 14.66
C LEU A 24 5.43 -5.53 14.68
N PHE A 25 5.22 -4.76 13.61
CA PHE A 25 5.65 -3.36 13.58
C PHE A 25 4.83 -2.49 14.53
N LEU A 26 3.54 -2.77 14.73
CA LEU A 26 2.77 -2.09 15.77
C LEU A 26 3.31 -2.42 17.17
N LEU A 27 3.58 -3.68 17.48
CA LEU A 27 4.15 -4.09 18.78
C LEU A 27 5.55 -3.51 19.00
N TYR A 28 6.34 -3.40 17.94
CA TYR A 28 7.64 -2.74 18.00
C TYR A 28 7.51 -1.22 18.21
N HIS A 29 6.46 -0.58 17.69
CA HIS A 29 6.26 0.86 17.85
C HIS A 29 5.63 1.20 19.20
N LYS A 30 4.48 0.60 19.50
CA LYS A 30 3.63 0.94 20.65
C LYS A 30 4.34 0.63 21.97
N ASP A 31 4.28 1.57 22.91
CA ASP A 31 4.86 1.44 24.25
C ASP A 31 6.38 1.17 24.25
N SER A 32 7.05 1.42 23.13
CA SER A 32 8.47 1.24 22.95
C SER A 32 9.20 2.58 22.93
N TYR A 33 10.53 2.53 22.95
CA TYR A 33 11.38 3.71 22.74
C TYR A 33 11.17 4.39 21.38
N ALA A 34 10.56 3.68 20.42
CA ALA A 34 10.24 4.14 19.08
C ALA A 34 8.96 5.02 19.01
N ASP A 35 8.12 5.02 20.06
CA ASP A 35 6.92 5.86 20.20
C ASP A 35 7.25 7.29 20.68
N ASN A 36 8.52 7.60 20.91
CA ASN A 36 8.93 8.89 21.45
C ASN A 36 9.32 9.87 20.33
N SER A 37 8.61 11.00 20.23
CA SER A 37 8.88 12.06 19.26
C SER A 37 10.31 12.65 19.39
N VAL A 38 10.87 12.67 20.60
CA VAL A 38 12.27 13.10 20.86
C VAL A 38 13.26 12.20 20.13
N MET A 39 12.92 10.92 19.93
CA MET A 39 13.80 9.97 19.26
C MET A 39 13.91 10.19 17.77
N LEU A 40 12.87 10.70 17.13
CA LEU A 40 12.94 11.13 15.72
C LEU A 40 13.96 12.26 15.51
N ARG A 41 14.17 13.11 16.52
CA ARG A 41 15.17 14.20 16.53
C ARG A 41 16.61 13.72 16.76
N SER A 42 16.78 12.58 17.40
CA SER A 42 18.09 12.12 17.89
C SER A 42 19.09 11.95 16.75
N SER A 43 20.33 12.41 16.91
CA SER A 43 21.40 12.18 15.93
C SER A 43 21.90 10.73 15.91
N LYS A 44 21.49 9.90 16.88
CA LYS A 44 21.87 8.49 16.95
C LYS A 44 21.16 7.68 15.86
N PRO A 45 21.81 6.65 15.30
CA PRO A 45 21.18 5.77 14.33
C PRO A 45 20.02 5.02 15.00
N MET A 46 18.86 5.02 14.35
CA MET A 46 17.70 4.26 14.79
C MET A 46 17.15 3.46 13.64
N VAL A 47 17.15 2.14 13.79
CA VAL A 47 16.69 1.21 12.77
C VAL A 47 15.28 1.58 12.29
N MET A 48 14.37 1.89 13.21
CA MET A 48 13.02 2.38 12.90
C MET A 48 13.04 3.55 11.90
N ARG A 49 13.68 4.66 12.28
CA ARG A 49 13.62 5.90 11.50
C ARG A 49 14.42 5.80 10.21
N ASP A 50 15.62 5.21 10.29
CA ASP A 50 16.58 5.25 9.22
C ASP A 50 16.35 4.14 8.18
N VAL A 51 15.71 3.03 8.57
CA VAL A 51 15.38 1.91 7.66
C VAL A 51 13.91 1.89 7.27
N PHE A 52 12.99 2.17 8.20
CA PHE A 52 11.55 1.93 7.98
C PHE A 52 10.70 3.20 7.84
N LEU A 53 11.28 4.39 7.95
CA LEU A 53 10.53 5.63 7.75
C LEU A 53 11.10 6.46 6.59
N THR A 54 10.24 7.27 6.00
CA THR A 54 10.64 8.29 5.04
C THR A 54 10.72 9.64 5.77
N LYS A 55 11.93 10.15 6.00
CA LYS A 55 12.14 11.49 6.58
C LYS A 55 11.77 12.55 5.57
N CYS A 56 11.17 13.67 5.98
CA CYS A 56 10.85 14.79 5.07
C CYS A 56 12.11 15.39 4.40
N THR A 57 13.27 15.23 5.02
CA THR A 57 14.57 15.68 4.52
C THR A 57 15.31 14.63 3.69
N SER A 58 14.76 13.43 3.51
CA SER A 58 15.39 12.39 2.68
C SER A 58 15.44 12.83 1.22
N PHE A 59 16.60 12.63 0.58
CA PHE A 59 16.75 12.86 -0.86
C PHE A 59 16.00 11.82 -1.71
N PHE A 60 15.91 10.58 -1.22
CA PHE A 60 15.32 9.46 -1.95
C PHE A 60 14.14 8.84 -1.18
N PRO A 61 13.05 8.45 -1.87
CA PRO A 61 11.94 7.73 -1.26
C PRO A 61 12.37 6.39 -0.66
N ASN A 62 11.82 6.04 0.50
CA ASN A 62 12.15 4.79 1.18
C ASN A 62 11.10 3.70 0.89
N PRO A 63 11.42 2.67 0.07
CA PRO A 63 10.48 1.61 -0.27
C PRO A 63 10.09 0.75 0.94
N LEU A 64 10.91 0.67 1.98
CA LEU A 64 10.61 -0.12 3.19
C LEU A 64 9.64 0.59 4.13
N SER A 65 9.28 1.85 3.86
CA SER A 65 8.31 2.53 4.71
C SER A 65 6.89 1.97 4.61
N CYS A 66 6.62 1.09 3.64
CA CYS A 66 5.33 0.43 3.52
C CYS A 66 5.06 -0.68 4.52
N VAL A 67 6.11 -1.30 5.09
CA VAL A 67 5.93 -2.32 6.13
C VAL A 67 5.63 -1.70 7.50
N TYR A 68 6.02 -0.43 7.70
CA TYR A 68 5.92 0.21 8.99
C TYR A 68 4.50 0.69 9.30
N VAL A 69 4.04 0.40 10.51
CA VAL A 69 2.75 0.86 11.06
C VAL A 69 2.96 1.37 12.47
N HIS A 70 2.45 2.57 12.74
CA HIS A 70 2.53 3.21 14.06
C HIS A 70 1.17 3.33 14.74
N LYS A 71 0.08 3.52 13.99
CA LYS A 71 -1.28 3.66 14.54
C LYS A 71 -1.94 2.29 14.73
N THR A 72 -2.54 2.07 15.90
CA THR A 72 -3.31 0.84 16.19
C THR A 72 -4.51 0.68 15.24
N SER A 73 -5.21 1.77 14.93
CA SER A 73 -6.32 1.78 13.95
C SER A 73 -5.87 1.27 12.58
N ASP A 74 -4.68 1.67 12.16
CA ASP A 74 -4.14 1.35 10.84
C ASP A 74 -3.70 -0.11 10.79
N ALA A 75 -3.08 -0.62 11.86
CA ALA A 75 -2.73 -2.03 11.95
C ALA A 75 -3.95 -2.95 11.86
N ILE A 76 -5.04 -2.61 12.57
CA ILE A 76 -6.29 -3.38 12.53
C ILE A 76 -6.88 -3.34 11.12
N LEU A 77 -7.04 -2.14 10.54
CA LEU A 77 -7.62 -1.99 9.19
C LEU A 77 -6.78 -2.66 8.12
N ASN A 78 -5.45 -2.56 8.18
CA ASN A 78 -4.54 -3.17 7.23
C ASN A 78 -4.52 -4.70 7.37
N SER A 79 -4.72 -5.23 8.58
CA SER A 79 -4.90 -6.67 8.81
C SER A 79 -6.18 -7.18 8.16
N PHE A 80 -7.30 -6.47 8.34
CA PHE A 80 -8.55 -6.80 7.64
C PHE A 80 -8.41 -6.68 6.11
N ALA A 81 -7.77 -5.61 5.63
CA ALA A 81 -7.51 -5.41 4.21
C ALA A 81 -6.60 -6.52 3.64
N SER A 82 -5.64 -7.03 4.40
CA SER A 82 -4.77 -8.14 3.95
C SER A 82 -5.58 -9.37 3.53
N PHE A 83 -6.59 -9.73 4.32
CA PHE A 83 -7.43 -10.90 4.02
C PHE A 83 -8.56 -10.60 3.04
N LEU A 84 -9.25 -9.46 3.18
CA LEU A 84 -10.47 -9.21 2.44
C LEU A 84 -10.24 -8.50 1.10
N LEU A 85 -9.13 -7.76 0.99
CA LEU A 85 -8.77 -6.97 -0.19
C LEU A 85 -7.54 -7.56 -0.91
N VAL A 86 -6.43 -7.74 -0.20
CA VAL A 86 -5.15 -8.13 -0.82
C VAL A 86 -5.18 -9.58 -1.28
N LYS A 87 -5.58 -10.52 -0.42
CA LYS A 87 -5.66 -11.95 -0.76
C LYS A 87 -6.38 -12.22 -2.10
N PRO A 88 -7.65 -11.79 -2.32
CA PRO A 88 -8.35 -12.10 -3.57
C PRO A 88 -7.71 -11.43 -4.80
N ILE A 89 -7.06 -10.27 -4.63
CA ILE A 89 -6.31 -9.62 -5.71
C ILE A 89 -5.07 -10.44 -6.06
N VAL A 90 -4.32 -10.87 -5.05
CA VAL A 90 -3.10 -11.68 -5.20
C VAL A 90 -3.42 -13.05 -5.79
N ASP A 91 -4.58 -13.64 -5.47
CA ASP A 91 -5.10 -14.85 -6.11
C ASP A 91 -5.24 -14.66 -7.64
N VAL A 92 -5.61 -13.46 -8.11
CA VAL A 92 -5.80 -13.16 -9.54
C VAL A 92 -4.49 -12.79 -10.23
N ILE A 93 -3.70 -11.88 -9.66
CA ILE A 93 -2.49 -11.34 -10.32
C ILE A 93 -1.23 -12.19 -10.07
N GLY A 94 -1.26 -13.02 -9.02
CA GLY A 94 -0.13 -13.82 -8.53
C GLY A 94 0.74 -13.08 -7.51
N TRP A 95 1.35 -13.83 -6.58
CA TRP A 95 2.14 -13.30 -5.46
C TRP A 95 3.32 -12.40 -5.88
N LYS A 96 4.00 -12.70 -6.99
CA LYS A 96 5.12 -11.88 -7.50
C LYS A 96 4.64 -10.46 -7.87
N ASN A 97 3.50 -10.38 -8.55
CA ASN A 97 2.89 -9.11 -8.89
C ASN A 97 2.30 -8.42 -7.67
N GLY A 98 1.80 -9.17 -6.69
CA GLY A 98 1.42 -8.65 -5.38
C GLY A 98 2.59 -7.97 -4.66
N LEU A 99 3.78 -8.59 -4.67
CA LEU A 99 4.99 -8.02 -4.08
C LEU A 99 5.43 -6.73 -4.80
N ILE A 100 5.45 -6.75 -6.14
CA ILE A 100 5.77 -5.55 -6.95
C ILE A 100 4.75 -4.44 -6.67
N LEU A 101 3.47 -4.78 -6.57
CA LEU A 101 2.43 -3.82 -6.27
C LEU A 101 2.62 -3.21 -4.87
N TYR A 102 2.85 -4.04 -3.86
CA TYR A 102 3.04 -3.60 -2.48
C TYR A 102 4.27 -2.69 -2.32
N ALA A 103 5.43 -3.15 -2.78
CA ALA A 103 6.68 -2.39 -2.68
C ALA A 103 6.68 -1.14 -3.57
N GLY A 104 6.16 -1.25 -4.79
CA GLY A 104 6.07 -0.14 -5.73
C GLY A 104 5.07 0.93 -5.27
N ALA A 105 3.90 0.54 -4.76
CA ALA A 105 2.94 1.48 -4.21
C ALA A 105 3.51 2.19 -2.97
N GLY A 106 4.20 1.46 -2.08
CA GLY A 106 4.94 2.02 -0.96
C GLY A 106 5.98 3.06 -1.38
N PHE A 107 6.82 2.72 -2.36
CA PHE A 107 7.85 3.60 -2.91
C PHE A 107 7.26 4.89 -3.50
N PHE A 108 6.23 4.77 -4.34
CA PHE A 108 5.59 5.95 -4.93
C PHE A 108 4.84 6.78 -3.89
N SER A 109 4.33 6.17 -2.83
CA SER A 109 3.78 6.90 -1.70
C SER A 109 4.82 7.70 -0.95
N SER A 110 6.01 7.13 -0.71
CA SER A 110 7.14 7.88 -0.14
C SER A 110 7.55 9.03 -1.05
N PHE A 111 7.57 8.81 -2.36
CA PHE A 111 7.86 9.85 -3.33
C PHE A 111 6.82 10.99 -3.27
N ALA A 112 5.53 10.66 -3.25
CA ALA A 112 4.46 11.65 -3.13
C ALA A 112 4.58 12.47 -1.83
N TYR A 113 4.92 11.82 -0.72
CA TYR A 113 5.19 12.51 0.55
C TYR A 113 6.36 13.49 0.43
N LEU A 114 7.51 13.06 -0.08
CA LEU A 114 8.69 13.91 -0.25
C LEU A 114 8.40 15.08 -1.19
N PHE A 115 7.77 14.81 -2.33
CA PHE A 115 7.39 15.82 -3.30
C PHE A 115 6.44 16.86 -2.69
N SER A 116 5.44 16.42 -1.93
CA SER A 116 4.51 17.33 -1.24
C SER A 116 5.19 18.19 -0.17
N SER A 117 6.20 17.63 0.51
CA SER A 117 6.97 18.33 1.55
C SER A 117 7.91 19.38 0.93
N GLN A 118 8.45 19.12 -0.26
CA GLN A 118 9.28 20.06 -1.01
C GLN A 118 8.46 21.19 -1.63
N LEU A 119 7.25 20.91 -2.10
CA LEU A 119 6.37 21.91 -2.70
C LEU A 119 5.75 22.87 -1.68
N SER A 120 5.51 22.42 -0.45
CA SER A 120 4.82 23.21 0.55
C SER A 120 5.41 23.01 1.95
N SER A 121 6.05 24.05 2.49
CA SER A 121 6.56 24.04 3.85
C SER A 121 5.45 23.91 4.91
N THR A 122 4.21 24.24 4.57
CA THR A 122 3.05 24.08 5.47
C THR A 122 2.58 22.63 5.63
N LYS A 123 3.07 21.71 4.79
CA LYS A 123 2.74 20.29 4.93
C LYS A 123 3.48 19.71 6.14
N THR A 124 4.76 20.00 6.31
CA THR A 124 5.56 19.55 7.46
C THR A 124 5.46 20.54 8.61
N ASN A 125 5.36 20.05 9.85
CA ASN A 125 5.50 20.85 11.06
C ASN A 125 6.97 21.07 11.42
N THR A 126 7.80 20.04 11.23
CA THR A 126 9.23 20.09 11.54
C THR A 126 10.09 19.42 10.47
N ARG A 127 11.39 19.73 10.46
CA ARG A 127 12.39 19.05 9.61
C ARG A 127 12.68 17.60 10.02
N PHE A 128 12.13 17.16 11.15
CA PHE A 128 12.30 15.81 11.68
C PHE A 128 11.05 14.94 11.43
N ASP A 129 10.03 15.50 10.79
CA ASP A 129 8.81 14.77 10.48
C ASP A 129 9.11 13.58 9.58
N CYS A 130 8.38 12.50 9.84
CA CYS A 130 8.56 11.22 9.19
C CYS A 130 7.22 10.68 8.69
N CYS A 131 7.30 9.92 7.60
CA CYS A 131 6.17 9.25 7.01
C CYS A 131 6.37 7.74 7.03
N ALA A 132 5.34 7.02 7.46
CA ALA A 132 5.12 5.62 7.14
C ALA A 132 4.18 5.54 5.92
N THR A 133 4.35 4.55 5.05
CA THR A 133 3.61 4.47 3.77
C THR A 133 2.82 3.18 3.64
N SER A 134 2.57 2.50 4.75
CA SER A 134 1.74 1.29 4.79
C SER A 134 0.36 1.52 4.18
N ASN A 135 -0.33 2.59 4.58
CA ASN A 135 -1.63 2.96 3.98
C ASN A 135 -1.51 3.20 2.45
N GLY A 136 -0.37 3.71 1.98
CA GLY A 136 -0.11 3.90 0.56
C GLY A 136 0.02 2.59 -0.21
N ALA A 137 0.69 1.59 0.37
CA ALA A 137 0.79 0.27 -0.24
C ALA A 137 -0.57 -0.44 -0.32
N PHE A 138 -1.37 -0.39 0.74
CA PHE A 138 -2.74 -0.91 0.74
C PHE A 138 -3.68 -0.10 -0.17
N ALA A 139 -3.50 1.22 -0.28
CA ALA A 139 -4.22 2.05 -1.23
C ALA A 139 -3.92 1.65 -2.69
N GLY A 140 -2.71 1.17 -2.98
CA GLY A 140 -2.38 0.58 -4.28
C GLY A 140 -3.24 -0.65 -4.60
N PHE A 141 -3.43 -1.57 -3.65
CA PHE A 141 -4.36 -2.69 -3.80
C PHE A 141 -5.82 -2.23 -3.90
N ALA A 142 -6.21 -1.24 -3.10
CA ALA A 142 -7.56 -0.70 -3.11
C ALA A 142 -7.90 -0.06 -4.47
N ALA A 143 -6.96 0.70 -5.06
CA ALA A 143 -7.08 1.23 -6.40
C ALA A 143 -7.15 0.11 -7.46
N LEU A 144 -6.33 -0.94 -7.32
CA LEU A 144 -6.34 -2.06 -8.26
C LEU A 144 -7.67 -2.82 -8.25
N SER A 145 -8.32 -2.90 -7.09
CA SER A 145 -9.64 -3.54 -6.95
C SER A 145 -10.72 -2.92 -7.83
N LEU A 146 -10.58 -1.65 -8.21
CA LEU A 146 -11.49 -0.94 -9.11
C LEU A 146 -11.29 -1.35 -10.57
N ALA A 147 -10.06 -1.75 -10.94
CA ALA A 147 -9.68 -2.10 -12.30
C ALA A 147 -9.80 -3.61 -12.59
N LEU A 148 -9.88 -4.46 -11.56
CA LEU A 148 -9.99 -5.92 -11.71
C LEU A 148 -11.46 -6.35 -11.83
N PRO A 149 -11.95 -6.70 -13.04
CA PRO A 149 -13.30 -7.23 -13.18
C PRO A 149 -13.41 -8.59 -12.49
N LYS A 150 -14.54 -8.85 -11.82
CA LYS A 150 -14.89 -10.15 -11.22
C LYS A 150 -13.91 -10.64 -10.13
N CYS A 151 -13.27 -9.72 -9.42
CA CYS A 151 -12.56 -10.04 -8.17
C CYS A 151 -13.56 -9.92 -7.00
N TYR A 152 -13.74 -10.99 -6.22
CA TYR A 152 -14.73 -11.08 -5.14
C TYR A 152 -14.08 -11.34 -3.79
N ILE A 153 -14.74 -10.91 -2.72
CA ILE A 153 -14.25 -11.15 -1.35
C ILE A 153 -14.20 -12.67 -1.05
N PRO A 154 -13.27 -13.15 -0.22
CA PRO A 154 -13.14 -14.59 0.04
C PRO A 154 -14.41 -15.26 0.59
N ALA A 155 -15.19 -14.52 1.37
CA ALA A 155 -16.41 -15.03 2.01
C ALA A 155 -17.66 -15.02 1.10
N SER A 156 -17.61 -14.33 -0.05
CA SER A 156 -18.79 -14.18 -0.92
C SER A 156 -18.41 -14.02 -2.39
N LYS A 157 -18.95 -14.89 -3.24
CA LYS A 157 -18.79 -14.83 -4.70
C LYS A 157 -19.63 -13.74 -5.38
N ARG A 158 -20.43 -12.99 -4.61
CA ARG A 158 -21.34 -11.96 -5.13
C ARG A 158 -20.88 -10.54 -4.84
N VAL A 159 -20.02 -10.36 -3.85
CA VAL A 159 -19.58 -9.03 -3.41
C VAL A 159 -18.21 -8.72 -4.02
N PRO A 160 -18.14 -7.77 -4.97
CA PRO A 160 -16.87 -7.32 -5.53
C PRO A 160 -15.93 -6.77 -4.46
N VAL A 161 -14.63 -6.99 -4.65
CA VAL A 161 -13.58 -6.47 -3.74
C VAL A 161 -13.54 -4.94 -3.72
N SER A 162 -14.03 -4.28 -4.77
CA SER A 162 -14.14 -2.81 -4.84
C SER A 162 -15.00 -2.21 -3.72
N TYR A 163 -15.98 -2.94 -3.18
CA TYR A 163 -16.77 -2.48 -2.03
C TYR A 163 -15.93 -2.31 -0.75
N LEU A 164 -14.76 -2.96 -0.66
CA LEU A 164 -13.79 -2.75 0.41
C LEU A 164 -12.69 -1.78 0.00
N GLY A 165 -12.32 -1.76 -1.28
CA GLY A 165 -11.36 -0.82 -1.83
C GLY A 165 -11.80 0.63 -1.70
N ILE A 166 -13.06 0.94 -2.04
CA ILE A 166 -13.59 2.32 -1.99
C ILE A 166 -13.55 2.90 -0.56
N PRO A 167 -14.11 2.24 0.47
CA PRO A 167 -14.01 2.73 1.85
C PRO A 167 -12.57 2.89 2.32
N TYR A 168 -11.67 1.98 1.93
CA TYR A 168 -10.26 2.08 2.30
C TYR A 168 -9.60 3.33 1.68
N LEU A 169 -9.89 3.64 0.42
CA LEU A 169 -9.42 4.89 -0.24
C LEU A 169 -10.02 6.13 0.40
N ILE A 170 -11.31 6.10 0.79
CA ILE A 170 -11.96 7.20 1.51
C ILE A 170 -11.26 7.44 2.84
N LYS A 171 -10.96 6.38 3.60
CA LYS A 171 -10.20 6.45 4.85
C LYS A 171 -8.82 7.07 4.63
N CYS A 172 -8.08 6.64 3.60
CA CYS A 172 -6.77 7.22 3.29
C CYS A 172 -6.87 8.72 2.92
N THR A 173 -7.90 9.08 2.15
CA THR A 173 -8.18 10.48 1.78
C THR A 173 -8.47 11.32 3.01
N TYR A 174 -9.27 10.77 3.93
CA TYR A 174 -9.61 11.42 5.19
C TYR A 174 -8.37 11.64 6.06
N ASP A 175 -7.53 10.63 6.25
CA ASP A 175 -6.32 10.70 7.07
C ASP A 175 -5.27 11.68 6.52
N GLU A 176 -5.18 11.83 5.19
CA GLU A 176 -4.19 12.71 4.58
C GLU A 176 -4.66 14.17 4.48
N TYR A 177 -5.95 14.41 4.21
CA TYR A 177 -6.46 15.75 3.87
C TYR A 177 -7.43 16.36 4.89
N ILE A 178 -8.23 15.53 5.57
CA ILE A 178 -9.33 16.01 6.44
C ILE A 178 -8.90 15.99 7.90
N GLY A 179 -8.52 14.82 8.43
CA GLY A 179 -8.10 14.64 9.82
C GLY A 179 -7.07 15.67 10.29
N PRO A 180 -5.97 15.88 9.55
CA PRO A 180 -4.91 16.81 9.93
C PRO A 180 -5.29 18.30 9.91
N LYS A 181 -6.39 18.66 9.23
CA LYS A 181 -6.84 20.06 9.09
C LYS A 181 -7.97 20.40 10.04
N PHE A 182 -8.87 19.46 10.30
CA PHE A 182 -10.13 19.74 10.99
C PHE A 182 -10.24 19.11 12.38
N LEU A 183 -9.48 18.05 12.68
CA LEU A 183 -9.67 17.25 13.90
C LEU A 183 -8.41 17.20 14.77
N GLU A 184 -7.25 17.02 14.16
CA GLU A 184 -5.98 16.95 14.88
C GLU A 184 -5.44 18.38 15.08
N LYS A 185 -5.56 18.93 16.29
CA LYS A 185 -4.86 20.18 16.66
C LYS A 185 -3.36 19.91 16.64
N ARG A 186 -2.65 20.47 15.66
CA ARG A 186 -1.19 20.36 15.57
C ARG A 186 -0.54 21.27 16.60
N GLU A 187 0.21 20.68 17.52
CA GLU A 187 1.06 21.45 18.40
C GLU A 187 2.25 22.01 17.60
N SER A 188 2.50 23.31 17.72
CA SER A 188 3.61 23.95 16.99
C SER A 188 4.95 23.32 17.40
N ASN A 189 5.77 22.96 16.43
CA ASN A 189 7.08 22.31 16.60
C ASN A 189 7.07 20.87 17.17
N ALA A 190 5.90 20.24 17.32
CA ALA A 190 5.83 18.82 17.63
C ALA A 190 6.25 17.99 16.41
N ILE A 191 7.15 17.03 16.60
CA ILE A 191 7.60 16.14 15.52
C ILE A 191 6.51 15.13 15.23
N GLU A 192 6.11 15.03 13.97
CA GLU A 192 4.99 14.20 13.56
C GLU A 192 5.45 12.95 12.80
N LEU A 193 4.88 11.80 13.19
CA LEU A 193 4.90 10.57 12.42
C LEU A 193 3.49 10.33 11.85
N ARG A 194 3.36 10.27 10.53
CA ARG A 194 2.05 10.14 9.85
C ARG A 194 2.07 9.11 8.74
N ASN A 195 0.88 8.65 8.35
CA ASN A 195 0.68 7.83 7.16
C ASN A 195 0.21 8.72 6.01
N TRP A 196 1.13 9.19 5.17
CA TRP A 196 0.90 10.13 4.06
C TRP A 196 1.40 9.61 2.72
N GLY A 197 0.98 10.31 1.66
CA GLY A 197 1.37 10.03 0.29
C GLY A 197 0.57 8.88 -0.33
N PHE A 198 -0.62 8.55 0.17
CA PHE A 198 -1.36 7.39 -0.34
C PHE A 198 -1.67 7.52 -1.85
N VAL A 199 -1.80 8.76 -2.34
CA VAL A 199 -2.00 9.10 -3.76
C VAL A 199 -0.88 8.52 -4.64
N GLY A 200 0.36 8.46 -4.14
CA GLY A 200 1.46 7.82 -4.86
C GLY A 200 1.20 6.35 -5.13
N GLY A 201 0.72 5.60 -4.13
CA GLY A 201 0.34 4.20 -4.28
C GLY A 201 -0.85 3.99 -5.23
N VAL A 202 -1.84 4.89 -5.19
CA VAL A 202 -2.96 4.89 -6.15
C VAL A 202 -2.44 5.09 -7.58
N PHE A 203 -1.59 6.09 -7.79
CA PHE A 203 -1.03 6.40 -9.11
C PHE A 203 -0.17 5.26 -9.64
N PHE A 204 0.66 4.65 -8.80
CA PHE A 204 1.44 3.47 -9.17
C PHE A 204 0.54 2.30 -9.58
N SER A 205 -0.56 2.08 -8.86
CA SER A 205 -1.52 1.03 -9.21
C SER A 205 -2.19 1.25 -10.57
N MET A 206 -2.50 2.50 -10.92
CA MET A 206 -3.00 2.86 -12.25
C MET A 206 -1.95 2.55 -13.33
N ILE A 207 -0.69 2.94 -13.12
CA ILE A 207 0.42 2.61 -14.03
C ILE A 207 0.58 1.09 -14.15
N PHE A 208 0.61 0.37 -13.03
CA PHE A 208 0.76 -1.07 -12.97
C PHE A 208 -0.37 -1.79 -13.73
N SER A 209 -1.62 -1.37 -13.52
CA SER A 209 -2.76 -1.95 -14.23
C SER A 209 -2.67 -1.72 -15.74
N SER A 210 -2.29 -0.51 -16.16
CA SER A 210 -2.18 -0.12 -17.56
C SER A 210 -1.02 -0.79 -18.29
N LEU A 211 0.14 -0.95 -17.64
CA LEU A 211 1.35 -1.47 -18.26
C LEU A 211 1.55 -2.97 -18.08
N VAL A 212 1.20 -3.54 -16.92
CA VAL A 212 1.52 -4.94 -16.61
C VAL A 212 0.33 -5.84 -16.91
N LEU A 213 -0.86 -5.47 -16.45
CA LEU A 213 -2.05 -6.31 -16.60
C LEU A 213 -2.62 -6.25 -18.03
N ARG A 214 -2.65 -5.07 -18.64
CA ARG A 214 -3.05 -4.93 -20.05
C ARG A 214 -2.12 -5.72 -20.98
N THR A 215 -0.81 -5.54 -20.83
CA THR A 215 0.18 -6.23 -21.65
C THR A 215 0.11 -7.75 -21.49
N ARG A 216 -0.12 -8.28 -20.28
CA ARG A 216 -0.39 -9.71 -20.08
C ARG A 216 -1.64 -10.19 -20.82
N THR A 217 -2.71 -9.40 -20.79
CA THR A 217 -3.96 -9.72 -21.49
C THR A 217 -3.74 -9.72 -23.00
N ASP A 218 -3.00 -8.75 -23.51
CA ASP A 218 -2.67 -8.62 -24.92
C ASP A 218 -1.75 -9.75 -25.41
N PHE A 219 -0.73 -10.11 -24.63
CA PHE A 219 0.11 -11.30 -24.92
C PHE A 219 -0.71 -12.59 -24.91
N GLY A 220 -1.64 -12.75 -23.96
CA GLY A 220 -2.54 -13.90 -23.92
C GLY A 220 -3.41 -14.00 -25.18
N ARG A 221 -3.98 -12.88 -25.62
CA ARG A 221 -4.76 -12.81 -26.87
C ARG A 221 -3.92 -13.10 -28.10
N MET A 222 -2.68 -12.60 -28.15
CA MET A 222 -1.75 -12.86 -29.24
C MET A 222 -1.37 -14.35 -29.31
N ASN A 223 -1.13 -15.01 -28.18
CA ASN A 223 -0.88 -16.45 -28.14
C ASN A 223 -2.08 -17.26 -28.66
N VAL A 224 -3.30 -16.88 -28.28
CA VAL A 224 -4.53 -17.51 -28.81
C VAL A 224 -4.63 -17.32 -30.32
N PHE A 225 -4.40 -16.10 -30.82
CA PHE A 225 -4.40 -15.81 -32.25
C PHE A 225 -3.40 -16.69 -33.02
N TRP A 226 -2.15 -16.77 -32.57
CA TRP A 226 -1.13 -17.62 -33.20
C TRP A 226 -1.49 -19.11 -33.13
N SER A 227 -2.09 -19.57 -32.03
CA SER A 227 -2.54 -20.96 -31.91
C SER A 227 -3.67 -21.30 -32.89
N ASN A 228 -4.57 -20.35 -33.16
CA ASN A 228 -5.67 -20.53 -34.11
C ASN A 228 -5.17 -20.54 -35.55
N ILE A 229 -4.18 -19.69 -35.91
CA ILE A 229 -3.54 -19.73 -37.23
C ILE A 229 -2.91 -21.11 -37.47
N LYS A 230 -2.10 -21.60 -36.53
CA LYS A 230 -1.43 -22.90 -36.67
C LYS A 230 -2.40 -24.06 -36.86
N ARG A 231 -3.58 -23.99 -36.22
CA ARG A 231 -4.63 -25.01 -36.31
C ARG A 231 -5.44 -24.93 -37.62
N SER A 232 -5.47 -23.77 -38.26
CA SER A 232 -6.11 -23.59 -39.57
C SER A 232 -5.21 -24.00 -40.74
N SER A 233 -3.89 -24.07 -40.52
CA SER A 233 -2.89 -24.45 -41.51
C SER A 233 -2.53 -25.95 -41.49
N SER A 234 -3.19 -26.73 -40.64
CA SER A 234 -3.06 -28.20 -40.50
C SER A 234 -4.37 -28.88 -40.86
#